data_AF-G8NRB9-F1
#
_entry.id   AF-G8NRB9-F1
#
_cell.length_a   1.000
_cell.length_b   1.000
_cell.length_c   1.000
_cell.angle_alpha   90.00
_cell.angle_beta   90.00
_cell.angle_gamma   90.00
#
_symmetry.space_group_name_H-M   'P 1'
#
loop_
_entity.id
_entity.type
_entity.pdbx_description
1 polymer ?
#
loop_
_entity_poly.entity_id
_entity_poly.type
_entity_poly.pdbx_seq_one_letter_code
_entity_poly.pdbx_strand_id
1 'polypeptide(L)'
;MSTIFPPQPATPIASLKSRSMGTKFFLLFALAVLMSLPGFFVDSLADSRAEQRGAVTTYSNGTPQPPHTVLGIKMADSYRSIHRSLRYITLFLGLVFITYFLFEVTAKKRVHPGQYALVGVAQTIFYLLLLSLSELVGFDLGFLIAGAATVLLFSMNTAWLFVSRKLGLRALGVFSLLYAFIYVLLRLENYALLVGSCASFASIAATMYFTRNIDWYSPGGNDSPAPAGAPATTHESWLK
;
A
#
# COMPACT_ATOMS: atom_id res chain seq x y z
N MET A 1 -13.45 -16.55 65.57
CA MET A 1 -12.05 -16.43 65.11
C MET A 1 -12.09 -16.10 63.62
N SER A 2 -12.33 -14.83 63.30
CA SER A 2 -12.50 -14.33 61.92
C SER A 2 -11.13 -14.00 61.34
N THR A 3 -10.68 -14.78 60.37
CA THR A 3 -9.45 -14.53 59.62
C THR A 3 -9.65 -13.33 58.70
N ILE A 4 -9.10 -12.18 59.13
CA ILE A 4 -9.02 -10.96 58.34
C ILE A 4 -7.94 -11.19 57.27
N PHE A 5 -8.36 -11.43 56.03
CA PHE A 5 -7.45 -11.47 54.88
C PHE A 5 -7.09 -10.02 54.52
N PRO A 6 -5.81 -9.62 54.47
CA PRO A 6 -5.44 -8.28 54.04
C PRO A 6 -5.79 -8.09 52.56
N PRO A 7 -6.21 -6.88 52.12
CA PRO A 7 -6.50 -6.62 50.72
C PRO A 7 -5.22 -6.77 49.88
N GLN A 8 -5.28 -7.62 48.85
CA GLN A 8 -4.18 -7.79 47.90
C GLN A 8 -3.99 -6.49 47.09
N PRO A 9 -2.74 -5.99 46.93
CA PRO A 9 -2.49 -4.84 46.07
C PRO A 9 -2.79 -5.20 44.61
N ALA A 10 -3.58 -4.38 43.94
CA ALA A 10 -3.90 -4.54 42.53
C ALA A 10 -2.61 -4.59 41.70
N THR A 11 -2.42 -5.67 40.94
CA THR A 11 -1.33 -5.79 40.00
C THR A 11 -1.46 -4.69 38.94
N PRO A 12 -0.43 -3.88 38.69
CA PRO A 12 -0.48 -2.89 37.62
C PRO A 12 -0.57 -3.63 36.29
N ILE A 13 -1.74 -3.59 35.65
CA ILE A 13 -1.91 -4.09 34.29
C ILE A 13 -0.98 -3.25 33.42
N ALA A 14 0.06 -3.88 32.86
CA ALA A 14 1.01 -3.25 31.97
C ALA A 14 0.27 -2.50 30.87
N SER A 15 0.25 -1.16 30.94
CA SER A 15 -0.45 -0.35 29.97
C SER A 15 0.25 -0.53 28.63
N LEU A 16 -0.41 -1.19 27.67
CA LEU A 16 0.09 -1.28 26.31
C LEU A 16 0.16 0.14 25.75
N LYS A 17 1.38 0.68 25.74
CA LYS A 17 1.70 2.04 25.29
C LYS A 17 1.03 2.30 23.95
N SER A 18 0.01 3.15 23.95
CA SER A 18 -0.68 3.58 22.73
C SER A 18 0.32 4.35 21.88
N ARG A 19 0.90 3.70 20.86
CA ARG A 19 1.81 4.34 19.92
C ARG A 19 1.03 5.42 19.15
N SER A 20 1.58 6.63 19.16
CA SER A 20 1.07 7.80 18.43
C SER A 20 0.77 7.45 16.96
N MET A 21 -0.31 8.01 16.40
CA MET A 21 -0.63 7.92 14.97
C MET A 21 0.54 8.37 14.08
N GLY A 22 1.37 9.31 14.54
CA GLY A 22 2.58 9.73 13.83
C GLY A 22 3.63 8.61 13.68
N THR A 23 3.75 7.72 14.68
CA THR A 23 4.61 6.53 14.58
C THR A 23 4.13 5.56 13.50
N LYS A 24 2.83 5.47 13.26
CA LYS A 24 2.29 4.63 12.18
C LYS A 24 2.59 5.21 10.81
N PHE A 25 2.46 6.53 10.64
CA PHE A 25 2.81 7.20 9.39
C PHE A 25 4.30 7.00 9.05
N PHE A 26 5.18 7.17 10.04
CA PHE A 26 6.61 6.93 9.86
C PHE A 26 6.90 5.46 9.54
N LEU A 27 6.21 4.52 10.18
CA LEU A 27 6.35 3.10 9.90
C LEU A 27 5.85 2.73 8.49
N LEU A 28 4.76 3.34 8.02
CA LEU A 28 4.27 3.17 6.66
C LEU A 28 5.24 3.71 5.63
N PHE A 29 5.80 4.89 5.88
CA PHE A 29 6.82 5.48 5.01
C PHE A 29 8.09 4.62 4.97
N ALA A 30 8.61 4.22 6.14
CA ALA A 30 9.78 3.34 6.23
C ALA A 30 9.53 1.98 5.56
N LEU A 31 8.33 1.42 5.71
CA LEU A 31 7.95 0.17 5.06
C LEU A 31 7.81 0.33 3.53
N ALA A 32 7.24 1.44 3.05
CA ALA A 32 7.15 1.73 1.62
C ALA A 32 8.54 1.87 0.96
N VAL A 33 9.49 2.50 1.66
CA VAL A 33 10.89 2.59 1.23
C VAL A 33 11.56 1.22 1.24
N LEU A 34 11.45 0.48 2.35
CA LEU A 34 11.99 -0.89 2.47
C LEU A 34 11.45 -1.83 1.38
N MET A 35 10.17 -1.70 1.05
CA MET A 35 9.49 -2.50 0.03
C MET A 35 9.77 -2.06 -1.42
N SER A 36 10.60 -1.03 -1.64
CA SER A 36 11.16 -0.77 -2.96
C SER A 36 12.21 -1.83 -3.37
N LEU A 37 12.80 -2.55 -2.39
CA LEU A 37 13.79 -3.61 -2.62
C LEU A 37 13.26 -4.75 -3.51
N PRO A 38 12.07 -5.34 -3.25
CA PRO A 38 11.47 -6.30 -4.17
C PRO A 38 11.26 -5.76 -5.59
N GLY A 39 11.00 -4.46 -5.75
CA GLY A 39 10.82 -3.85 -7.07
C GLY A 39 12.08 -3.90 -7.92
N PHE A 40 13.24 -3.60 -7.32
CA PHE A 40 14.55 -3.76 -7.96
C PHE A 40 14.82 -5.22 -8.35
N PHE A 41 14.39 -6.18 -7.53
CA PHE A 41 14.55 -7.59 -7.86
C PHE A 41 13.72 -7.99 -9.10
N VAL A 42 12.46 -7.56 -9.18
CA VAL A 42 11.63 -7.85 -10.36
C VAL A 42 12.17 -7.13 -11.60
N ASP A 43 12.69 -5.91 -11.46
CA ASP A 43 13.36 -5.17 -12.55
C ASP A 43 14.60 -5.90 -13.06
N SER A 44 15.46 -6.35 -12.14
CA SER A 44 16.64 -7.17 -12.48
C SER A 44 16.28 -8.51 -13.13
N LEU A 45 15.22 -9.19 -12.66
CA LEU A 45 14.71 -10.41 -13.28
C LEU A 45 14.18 -10.15 -14.67
N ALA A 46 13.49 -9.03 -14.85
CA ALA A 46 13.01 -8.61 -16.16
C ALA A 46 14.22 -8.37 -17.07
N ASP A 47 15.18 -7.54 -16.71
CA ASP A 47 16.33 -7.28 -17.58
C ASP A 47 17.11 -8.55 -17.95
N SER A 48 17.37 -9.41 -16.96
CA SER A 48 18.06 -10.69 -17.18
C SER A 48 17.34 -11.59 -18.20
N ARG A 49 16.02 -11.68 -18.12
CA ARG A 49 15.21 -12.50 -19.04
C ARG A 49 15.09 -11.87 -20.44
N ALA A 50 15.08 -10.54 -20.54
CA ALA A 50 15.12 -9.84 -21.83
C ALA A 50 16.43 -10.12 -22.56
N GLU A 51 17.55 -10.00 -21.85
CA GLU A 51 18.89 -10.21 -22.40
C GLU A 51 19.10 -11.66 -22.82
N GLN A 52 18.71 -12.61 -21.96
CA GLN A 52 18.85 -14.04 -22.26
C GLN A 52 18.03 -14.48 -23.49
N ARG A 53 16.80 -13.97 -23.66
CA ARG A 53 16.00 -14.26 -24.87
C ARG A 53 16.52 -13.50 -26.10
N GLY A 54 17.02 -12.28 -25.95
CA GLY A 54 17.67 -11.53 -27.02
C GLY A 54 18.90 -12.26 -27.57
N ALA A 55 19.73 -12.81 -26.69
CA ALA A 55 20.88 -13.63 -27.05
C ALA A 55 20.45 -14.93 -27.76
N VAL A 56 19.55 -15.73 -27.17
CA VAL A 56 19.11 -17.00 -27.77
C VAL A 56 18.47 -16.80 -29.16
N THR A 57 17.74 -15.71 -29.38
CA THR A 57 17.13 -15.42 -30.70
C THR A 57 18.17 -14.98 -31.73
N THR A 58 19.24 -14.29 -31.31
CA THR A 58 20.31 -13.80 -32.21
C THR A 58 21.29 -14.91 -32.59
N TYR A 59 21.55 -15.86 -31.68
CA TYR A 59 22.54 -16.93 -31.91
C TYR A 59 21.96 -18.21 -32.53
N SER A 60 20.64 -18.36 -32.62
CA SER A 60 20.06 -19.63 -33.11
C SER A 60 20.38 -19.94 -34.57
N ASN A 61 20.66 -18.97 -35.45
CA ASN A 61 20.88 -19.22 -36.89
C ASN A 61 21.64 -18.10 -37.66
N GLY A 62 22.47 -17.28 -37.00
CA GLY A 62 23.35 -16.29 -37.67
C GLY A 62 22.67 -15.26 -38.57
N THR A 63 21.33 -15.17 -38.53
CA THR A 63 20.50 -14.28 -39.36
C THR A 63 19.58 -13.48 -38.42
N PRO A 64 19.35 -12.17 -38.69
CA PRO A 64 18.45 -11.36 -37.88
C PRO A 64 17.01 -11.89 -38.01
N GLN A 65 16.56 -12.67 -37.03
CA GLN A 65 15.18 -13.16 -36.97
C GLN A 65 14.26 -12.04 -36.43
N PRO A 66 13.09 -11.78 -37.04
CA PRO A 66 12.11 -10.83 -36.48
C PRO A 66 11.64 -11.30 -35.08
N PRO A 67 11.14 -10.37 -34.24
CA PRO A 67 10.79 -10.65 -32.84
C PRO A 67 9.89 -11.88 -32.74
N HIS A 68 10.33 -12.85 -31.93
CA HIS A 68 9.63 -14.11 -31.72
C HIS A 68 8.19 -13.83 -31.25
N THR A 69 7.25 -14.24 -32.11
CA THR A 69 5.82 -14.07 -31.89
C THR A 69 5.30 -15.39 -31.31
N VAL A 70 5.01 -15.40 -30.01
CA VAL A 70 4.40 -16.58 -29.36
C VAL A 70 2.91 -16.29 -29.23
N LEU A 71 2.07 -17.21 -29.70
CA LEU A 71 0.60 -17.08 -29.70
C LEU A 71 0.08 -15.79 -30.39
N GLY A 72 0.80 -15.26 -31.39
CA GLY A 72 0.40 -14.06 -32.13
C GLY A 72 0.78 -12.72 -31.46
N ILE A 73 1.53 -12.76 -30.36
CA ILE A 73 1.88 -11.58 -29.55
C ILE A 73 3.38 -11.28 -29.67
N LYS A 74 3.72 -10.03 -29.96
CA LYS A 74 5.11 -9.57 -30.02
C LYS A 74 5.68 -9.50 -28.60
N MET A 75 6.56 -10.43 -28.25
CA MET A 75 7.16 -10.50 -26.91
C MET A 75 7.92 -9.22 -26.50
N ALA A 76 8.50 -8.50 -27.48
CA ALA A 76 9.17 -7.24 -27.25
C ALA A 76 8.23 -6.13 -26.70
N ASP A 77 6.96 -6.13 -27.12
CA ASP A 77 5.97 -5.14 -26.66
C ASP A 77 5.47 -5.44 -25.25
N SER A 78 5.31 -6.73 -24.91
CA SER A 78 5.04 -7.17 -23.53
C SER A 78 6.17 -6.75 -22.60
N TYR A 79 7.43 -6.98 -23.02
CA TYR A 79 8.60 -6.65 -22.21
C TYR A 79 8.76 -5.16 -21.94
N ARG A 80 8.59 -4.32 -22.97
CA ARG A 80 8.59 -2.87 -22.81
C ARG A 80 7.51 -2.40 -21.83
N SER A 81 6.33 -2.99 -21.91
CA SER A 81 5.21 -2.65 -21.02
C SER A 81 5.49 -3.06 -19.57
N ILE A 82 6.15 -4.21 -19.35
CA ILE A 82 6.54 -4.69 -18.02
C ILE A 82 7.68 -3.83 -17.45
N HIS A 83 8.72 -3.55 -18.22
CA HIS A 83 9.82 -2.69 -17.80
C HIS A 83 9.32 -1.27 -17.46
N ARG A 84 8.31 -0.76 -18.17
CA ARG A 84 7.62 0.47 -17.77
C ARG A 84 6.91 0.33 -16.43
N SER A 85 6.19 -0.77 -16.21
CA SER A 85 5.50 -0.99 -14.93
C SER A 85 6.43 -0.99 -13.72
N LEU A 86 7.67 -1.45 -13.91
CA LEU A 86 8.70 -1.49 -12.88
C LEU A 86 9.21 -0.09 -12.53
N ARG A 87 9.30 0.83 -13.48
CA ARG A 87 9.61 2.25 -13.20
C ARG A 87 8.54 2.93 -12.35
N TYR A 88 7.29 2.46 -12.39
CA TYR A 88 6.18 3.02 -11.63
C TYR A 88 5.90 2.28 -10.31
N ILE A 89 6.76 1.34 -9.93
CA ILE A 89 6.53 0.48 -8.78
C ILE A 89 6.32 1.26 -7.48
N THR A 90 7.13 2.30 -7.25
CA THR A 90 7.04 3.16 -6.07
C THR A 90 5.71 3.93 -6.03
N LEU A 91 5.23 4.42 -7.18
CA LEU A 91 3.97 5.16 -7.28
C LEU A 91 2.77 4.23 -6.99
N PHE A 92 2.74 3.04 -7.60
CA PHE A 92 1.67 2.07 -7.38
C PHE A 92 1.65 1.57 -5.93
N LEU A 93 2.82 1.26 -5.38
CA LEU A 93 2.96 0.83 -3.99
C LEU A 93 2.51 1.93 -3.02
N GLY A 94 2.92 3.19 -3.28
CA GLY A 94 2.48 4.36 -2.51
C GLY A 94 0.96 4.53 -2.51
N LEU A 95 0.31 4.44 -3.68
CA LEU A 95 -1.15 4.52 -3.79
C LEU A 95 -1.87 3.40 -3.02
N VAL A 96 -1.37 2.17 -3.09
CA VAL A 96 -1.92 1.03 -2.33
C VAL A 96 -1.80 1.27 -0.82
N PHE A 97 -0.63 1.71 -0.35
CA PHE A 97 -0.42 2.01 1.07
C PHE A 97 -1.30 3.17 1.56
N ILE A 98 -1.40 4.25 0.78
CA ILE A 98 -2.31 5.37 1.07
C ILE A 98 -3.74 4.87 1.15
N THR A 99 -4.16 4.00 0.23
CA THR A 99 -5.51 3.42 0.24
C THR A 99 -5.78 2.63 1.53
N TYR A 100 -4.87 1.74 1.94
CA TYR A 100 -5.00 1.01 3.21
C TYR A 100 -5.00 1.94 4.43
N PHE A 101 -4.17 2.97 4.41
CA PHE A 101 -4.14 3.98 5.46
C PHE A 101 -5.46 4.75 5.57
N LEU A 102 -6.07 5.15 4.44
CA LEU A 102 -7.38 5.78 4.41
C LEU A 102 -8.47 4.85 4.95
N PHE A 103 -8.42 3.55 4.65
CA PHE A 103 -9.33 2.57 5.25
C PHE A 103 -9.13 2.43 6.77
N GLU A 104 -7.89 2.42 7.26
CA GLU A 104 -7.60 2.41 8.70
C GLU A 104 -8.17 3.64 9.41
N VAL A 105 -7.92 4.84 8.86
CA VAL A 105 -8.42 6.11 9.40
C VAL A 105 -9.96 6.13 9.41
N THR A 106 -10.57 5.77 8.28
CA THR A 106 -12.04 5.82 8.12
C THR A 106 -12.73 4.79 9.01
N ALA A 107 -12.15 3.60 9.17
CA ALA A 107 -12.72 2.53 9.97
C ALA A 107 -12.47 2.67 11.48
N LYS A 108 -11.58 3.58 11.91
CA LYS A 108 -11.17 3.79 13.32
C LYS A 108 -10.71 2.52 14.04
N LYS A 109 -10.31 1.48 13.30
CA LYS A 109 -9.80 0.20 13.84
C LYS A 109 -8.30 0.11 13.60
N ARG A 110 -7.54 -0.38 14.58
CA ARG A 110 -6.08 -0.51 14.47
C ARG A 110 -5.73 -1.70 13.57
N VAL A 111 -4.92 -1.45 12.54
CA VAL A 111 -4.35 -2.50 11.69
C VAL A 111 -3.00 -2.93 12.26
N HIS A 112 -2.75 -4.24 12.31
CA HIS A 112 -1.47 -4.79 12.77
C HIS A 112 -0.36 -4.52 11.74
N PRO A 113 0.86 -4.08 12.13
CA PRO A 113 1.95 -3.79 11.19
C PRO A 113 2.29 -4.91 10.20
N GLY A 114 2.13 -6.18 10.62
CA GLY A 114 2.33 -7.34 9.74
C GLY A 114 1.42 -7.37 8.51
N GLN A 115 0.23 -6.77 8.58
CA GLN A 115 -0.68 -6.67 7.43
C GLN A 115 -0.15 -5.76 6.34
N TYR A 116 0.53 -4.68 6.73
CA TYR A 116 1.16 -3.79 5.76
C TYR A 116 2.33 -4.47 5.03
N ALA A 117 3.09 -5.33 5.73
CA ALA A 117 4.13 -6.14 5.10
C ALA A 117 3.53 -7.14 4.09
N LEU A 118 2.44 -7.82 4.46
CA LEU A 118 1.72 -8.73 3.57
C LEU A 118 1.18 -8.03 2.32
N VAL A 119 0.69 -6.79 2.44
CA VAL A 119 0.26 -5.99 1.29
C VAL A 119 1.44 -5.70 0.33
N GLY A 120 2.62 -5.37 0.86
CA GLY A 120 3.83 -5.19 0.04
C GLY A 120 4.28 -6.47 -0.67
N VAL A 121 4.23 -7.61 0.03
CA VAL A 121 4.52 -8.92 -0.56
C VAL A 121 3.52 -9.27 -1.66
N ALA A 122 2.22 -9.08 -1.41
CA ALA A 122 1.18 -9.30 -2.41
C ALA A 122 1.34 -8.39 -3.64
N GLN A 123 1.78 -7.14 -3.44
CA GLN A 123 2.11 -6.23 -4.54
C GLN A 123 3.31 -6.75 -5.36
N THR A 124 4.32 -7.31 -4.72
CA THR A 124 5.46 -7.95 -5.41
C THR A 124 4.99 -9.14 -6.25
N ILE A 125 4.15 -9.99 -5.66
CA ILE A 125 3.56 -11.16 -6.33
C ILE A 125 2.74 -10.73 -7.54
N PHE A 126 1.99 -9.62 -7.48
CA PHE A 126 1.28 -9.06 -8.63
C PHE A 126 2.19 -8.82 -9.84
N TYR A 127 3.37 -8.21 -9.65
CA TYR A 127 4.29 -7.99 -10.77
C TYR A 127 4.90 -9.29 -11.31
N LEU A 128 5.20 -10.25 -10.44
CA LEU A 128 5.67 -11.57 -10.86
C LEU A 128 4.61 -12.31 -11.69
N LEU A 129 3.34 -12.24 -11.26
CA LEU A 129 2.21 -12.77 -12.02
C LEU A 129 2.04 -12.05 -13.35
N LEU A 130 2.11 -10.71 -13.36
CA LEU A 130 2.01 -9.91 -14.57
C LEU A 130 3.11 -10.27 -15.57
N LEU A 131 4.36 -10.35 -15.11
CA LEU A 131 5.51 -10.77 -15.92
C LEU A 131 5.28 -12.18 -16.49
N SER A 132 4.98 -13.15 -15.64
CA SER A 132 4.79 -14.54 -16.08
C SER A 132 3.60 -14.73 -17.02
N LEU A 133 2.46 -14.09 -16.75
CA LEU A 133 1.25 -14.23 -17.55
C LEU A 133 1.32 -13.45 -18.85
N SER A 134 1.97 -12.28 -18.86
CA SER A 134 2.13 -11.50 -20.10
C SER A 134 3.03 -12.18 -21.12
N GLU A 135 3.94 -13.07 -20.69
CA GLU A 135 4.69 -13.96 -21.58
C GLU A 135 3.81 -15.07 -22.18
N LEU A 136 2.80 -15.54 -21.45
CA LEU A 136 1.96 -16.66 -21.87
C LEU A 136 0.80 -16.21 -22.76
N VAL A 137 0.10 -15.14 -22.38
CA VAL A 137 -1.16 -14.72 -22.99
C VAL A 137 -1.18 -13.25 -23.41
N GLY A 138 -0.05 -12.55 -23.27
CA GLY A 138 0.08 -11.12 -23.59
C GLY A 138 -0.28 -10.19 -22.45
N PHE A 139 0.15 -8.93 -22.58
CA PHE A 139 0.04 -7.92 -21.52
C PHE A 139 -1.41 -7.66 -21.08
N ASP A 140 -2.35 -7.49 -22.01
CA ASP A 140 -3.73 -7.09 -21.67
C ASP A 140 -4.46 -8.17 -20.86
N LEU A 141 -4.40 -9.42 -21.30
CA LEU A 141 -4.99 -10.55 -20.58
C LEU A 141 -4.21 -10.88 -19.29
N GLY A 142 -2.88 -10.83 -19.34
CA GLY A 142 -2.05 -11.03 -18.17
C GLY A 142 -2.33 -10.01 -17.07
N PHE A 143 -2.52 -8.73 -17.44
CA PHE A 143 -2.90 -7.68 -16.51
C PHE A 143 -4.30 -7.89 -15.96
N LEU A 144 -5.28 -8.26 -16.80
CA LEU A 144 -6.64 -8.49 -16.34
C LEU A 144 -6.71 -9.62 -15.31
N ILE A 145 -6.02 -10.74 -15.55
CA ILE A 145 -5.99 -11.89 -14.64
C ILE A 145 -5.22 -11.55 -13.35
N ALA A 146 -3.98 -11.04 -13.47
CA ALA A 146 -3.16 -10.69 -12.31
C ALA A 146 -3.83 -9.58 -11.48
N GLY A 147 -4.32 -8.53 -12.14
CA GLY A 147 -4.99 -7.41 -11.52
C GLY A 147 -6.28 -7.83 -10.82
N ALA A 148 -7.14 -8.62 -11.47
CA ALA A 148 -8.35 -9.13 -10.83
C ALA A 148 -8.05 -9.98 -9.60
N ALA A 149 -7.04 -10.86 -9.68
CA ALA A 149 -6.62 -11.67 -8.53
C ALA A 149 -6.14 -10.79 -7.36
N THR A 150 -5.35 -9.75 -7.64
CA THR A 150 -4.84 -8.85 -6.59
C THR A 150 -5.94 -7.94 -6.02
N VAL A 151 -6.83 -7.41 -6.85
CA VAL A 151 -7.99 -6.62 -6.42
C VAL A 151 -8.88 -7.46 -5.49
N LEU A 152 -9.17 -8.71 -5.85
CA LEU A 152 -9.93 -9.62 -5.00
C LEU A 152 -9.21 -9.90 -3.68
N LEU A 153 -7.91 -10.20 -3.72
CA LEU A 153 -7.10 -10.44 -2.53
C LEU A 153 -7.13 -9.23 -1.57
N PHE A 154 -6.91 -8.01 -2.05
CA PHE A 154 -6.94 -6.82 -1.21
C PHE A 154 -8.34 -6.49 -0.68
N SER A 155 -9.37 -6.72 -1.47
CA SER A 155 -10.76 -6.47 -1.07
C SER A 155 -11.23 -7.46 0.00
N MET A 156 -10.89 -8.73 -0.16
CA MET A 156 -11.14 -9.77 0.84
C MET A 156 -10.33 -9.51 2.11
N ASN A 157 -9.05 -9.17 1.97
CA ASN A 157 -8.20 -8.81 3.10
C ASN A 157 -8.80 -7.65 3.90
N THR A 158 -9.28 -6.61 3.23
CA THR A 158 -9.96 -5.47 3.87
C THR A 158 -11.26 -5.90 4.56
N ALA A 159 -12.07 -6.74 3.90
CA ALA A 159 -13.30 -7.27 4.50
C ALA A 159 -13.04 -8.02 5.81
N TRP A 160 -11.99 -8.84 5.84
CA TRP A 160 -11.59 -9.65 6.99
C TRP A 160 -10.97 -8.79 8.09
N LEU A 161 -10.04 -7.92 7.74
CA LEU A 161 -9.32 -7.06 8.69
C LEU A 161 -10.27 -6.14 9.48
N PHE A 162 -11.31 -5.62 8.83
CA PHE A 162 -12.26 -4.72 9.46
C PHE A 162 -13.57 -5.40 9.89
N VAL A 163 -13.72 -6.71 9.65
CA VAL A 163 -14.91 -7.52 9.95
C VAL A 163 -16.18 -6.86 9.40
N SER A 164 -16.13 -6.37 8.16
CA SER A 164 -17.22 -5.61 7.55
C SER A 164 -17.30 -5.85 6.05
N ARG A 165 -18.38 -6.51 5.62
CA ARG A 165 -18.67 -6.75 4.19
C ARG A 165 -18.86 -5.44 3.41
N LYS A 166 -19.45 -4.42 4.04
CA LYS A 166 -19.64 -3.09 3.43
C LYS A 166 -18.29 -2.44 3.10
N LEU A 167 -17.31 -2.58 4.00
CA LEU A 167 -15.97 -2.02 3.78
C LEU A 167 -15.20 -2.83 2.73
N GLY A 168 -15.36 -4.16 2.71
CA GLY A 168 -14.83 -5.02 1.65
C GLY A 168 -15.36 -4.68 0.26
N LEU A 169 -16.66 -4.38 0.12
CA LEU A 169 -17.24 -3.97 -1.16
C LEU A 169 -16.74 -2.59 -1.61
N ARG A 170 -16.56 -1.65 -0.68
CA ARG A 170 -15.90 -0.37 -0.96
C ARG A 170 -14.46 -0.57 -1.41
N ALA A 171 -13.73 -1.47 -0.74
CA ALA A 171 -12.37 -1.83 -1.12
C ALA A 171 -12.32 -2.41 -2.54
N LEU A 172 -13.28 -3.25 -2.92
CA LEU A 172 -13.39 -3.74 -4.31
C LEU A 172 -13.51 -2.59 -5.30
N GLY A 173 -14.43 -1.64 -5.08
CA GLY A 173 -14.57 -0.49 -5.96
C GLY A 173 -13.30 0.37 -6.04
N VAL A 174 -12.67 0.66 -4.90
CA VAL A 174 -11.46 1.49 -4.84
C VAL A 174 -10.26 0.79 -5.49
N PHE A 175 -10.01 -0.48 -5.19
CA PHE A 175 -8.92 -1.24 -5.79
C PHE A 175 -9.15 -1.52 -7.27
N SER A 176 -10.40 -1.80 -7.71
CA SER A 176 -10.72 -1.89 -9.13
C SER A 176 -10.42 -0.59 -9.87
N LEU A 177 -10.82 0.57 -9.31
CA LEU A 177 -10.52 1.88 -9.89
C LEU A 177 -9.01 2.12 -9.95
N LEU A 178 -8.29 1.79 -8.87
CA LEU A 178 -6.83 1.91 -8.80
C LEU A 178 -6.14 1.06 -9.87
N TYR A 179 -6.53 -0.21 -10.02
CA TYR A 179 -5.93 -1.11 -11.01
C TYR A 179 -6.33 -0.78 -12.45
N ALA A 180 -7.53 -0.26 -12.68
CA ALA A 180 -7.92 0.30 -13.98
C ALA A 180 -7.06 1.53 -14.33
N PHE A 181 -6.80 2.40 -13.35
CA PHE A 181 -5.89 3.53 -13.51
C PHE A 181 -4.45 3.06 -13.84
N ILE A 182 -3.95 2.05 -13.12
CA ILE A 182 -2.65 1.43 -13.40
C ILE A 182 -2.60 0.92 -14.84
N TYR A 183 -3.62 0.21 -15.31
CA TYR A 183 -3.70 -0.29 -16.68
C TYR A 183 -3.56 0.83 -17.71
N VAL A 184 -4.32 1.91 -17.54
CA VAL A 184 -4.27 3.09 -18.41
C VAL A 184 -2.88 3.72 -18.41
N LEU A 185 -2.26 3.86 -17.23
CA LEU A 185 -0.91 4.42 -17.12
C LEU A 185 0.12 3.58 -17.88
N LEU A 186 0.04 2.25 -17.77
CA LEU A 186 0.94 1.34 -18.49
C LEU A 186 0.75 1.38 -20.01
N ARG A 187 -0.47 1.67 -20.48
CA ARG A 187 -0.79 1.75 -21.91
C ARG A 187 -0.37 3.08 -22.54
N LEU A 188 -0.37 4.17 -21.78
CA LEU A 188 -0.08 5.52 -22.27
C LEU A 188 1.42 5.81 -22.30
N GLU A 189 2.14 5.21 -23.25
CA GLU A 189 3.61 5.37 -23.42
C GLU A 189 4.06 6.84 -23.45
N ASN A 190 3.37 7.68 -24.20
CA ASN A 190 3.78 9.07 -24.42
C ASN A 190 3.25 10.06 -23.36
N TYR A 191 2.30 9.64 -22.52
CA TYR A 191 1.63 10.52 -21.55
C TYR A 191 1.82 10.07 -20.09
N ALA A 192 2.65 9.06 -19.85
CA ALA A 192 2.79 8.45 -18.54
C ALA A 192 3.25 9.44 -17.45
N LEU A 193 4.15 10.39 -17.77
CA LEU A 193 4.57 11.43 -16.83
C LEU A 193 3.44 12.38 -16.44
N LEU A 194 2.60 12.76 -17.41
CA LEU A 194 1.45 13.63 -17.17
C LEU A 194 0.40 12.91 -16.31
N VAL A 195 0.03 11.69 -16.70
CA VAL A 195 -0.98 10.90 -16.00
C VAL A 195 -0.50 10.53 -14.58
N GLY A 196 0.77 10.15 -14.43
CA GLY A 196 1.38 9.84 -13.14
C GLY A 196 1.42 11.05 -12.22
N SER A 197 1.87 12.22 -12.71
CA SER A 197 1.94 13.43 -11.88
C SER A 197 0.56 13.94 -11.44
N CYS A 198 -0.43 13.95 -12.34
CA CYS A 198 -1.81 14.27 -11.99
C CYS A 198 -2.38 13.32 -10.92
N ALA A 199 -2.11 12.02 -11.05
CA ALA A 199 -2.59 11.04 -10.07
C ALA A 199 -1.88 11.14 -8.72
N SER A 200 -0.55 11.35 -8.71
CA SER A 200 0.19 11.63 -7.48
C SER A 200 -0.32 12.88 -6.79
N PHE A 201 -0.56 13.96 -7.54
CA PHE A 201 -1.13 15.18 -7.01
C PHE A 201 -2.53 14.94 -6.41
N ALA A 202 -3.42 14.27 -7.15
CA ALA A 202 -4.76 13.92 -6.68
C ALA A 202 -4.72 13.03 -5.42
N SER A 203 -3.79 12.08 -5.36
CA SER A 203 -3.61 11.20 -4.20
C SER A 203 -3.18 11.95 -2.95
N ILE A 204 -2.22 12.87 -3.09
CA ILE A 204 -1.80 13.75 -1.99
C ILE A 204 -2.95 14.65 -1.55
N ALA A 205 -3.64 15.29 -2.50
CA ALA A 205 -4.79 16.15 -2.19
C ALA A 205 -5.91 15.39 -1.46
N ALA A 206 -6.24 14.17 -1.92
CA ALA A 206 -7.21 13.30 -1.24
C ALA A 206 -6.73 12.96 0.19
N THR A 207 -5.45 12.59 0.35
CA THR A 207 -4.87 12.28 1.66
C THR A 207 -4.98 13.48 2.60
N MET A 208 -4.61 14.69 2.16
CA MET A 208 -4.76 15.91 2.94
C MET A 208 -6.22 16.16 3.33
N TYR A 209 -7.15 16.00 2.37
CA TYR A 209 -8.57 16.21 2.62
C TYR A 209 -9.14 15.24 3.66
N PHE A 210 -8.83 13.94 3.55
CA PHE A 210 -9.34 12.91 4.48
C PHE A 210 -8.66 12.96 5.86
N THR A 211 -7.42 13.44 5.95
CA THR A 211 -6.69 13.52 7.22
C THR A 211 -6.86 14.84 7.97
N ARG A 212 -7.48 15.87 7.36
CA ARG A 212 -7.60 17.22 7.94
C ARG A 212 -8.26 17.30 9.32
N ASN A 213 -9.12 16.33 9.65
CA ASN A 213 -9.90 16.33 10.89
C ASN A 213 -9.44 15.27 11.90
N ILE A 214 -8.23 14.74 11.72
CA ILE A 214 -7.60 13.79 12.64
C ILE A 214 -6.89 14.59 13.74
N ASP A 215 -7.21 14.30 14.99
CA ASP A 215 -6.43 14.80 16.13
C ASP A 215 -5.17 13.93 16.27
N TRP A 216 -4.05 14.47 15.77
CA TRP A 216 -2.75 13.80 15.77
C TRP A 216 -2.05 13.85 17.13
N TYR A 217 -2.45 14.78 17.98
CA TYR A 217 -1.70 15.15 19.16
C TYR A 217 -2.33 14.69 20.45
N SER A 218 -3.60 14.25 20.48
CA SER A 218 -4.26 13.79 21.72
C SER A 218 -3.55 12.57 22.31
N PRO A 219 -2.71 12.75 23.36
CA PRO A 219 -2.21 11.64 24.14
C PRO A 219 -3.42 11.25 25.01
N GLY A 220 -3.84 10.00 24.96
CA GLY A 220 -5.12 9.57 25.54
C GLY A 220 -5.44 10.20 26.90
N GLY A 221 -6.61 10.83 27.00
CA GLY A 221 -7.30 11.13 28.24
C GLY A 221 -6.58 12.09 29.18
N ASN A 222 -6.72 13.39 28.95
CA ASN A 222 -6.68 14.36 30.05
C ASN A 222 -8.04 14.39 30.76
N ASP A 223 -8.53 13.23 31.20
CA ASP A 223 -9.42 13.15 32.36
C ASP A 223 -8.51 12.97 33.58
N SER A 224 -7.63 13.94 33.83
CA SER A 224 -7.15 14.11 35.19
C SER A 224 -8.33 14.74 35.94
N PRO A 225 -8.95 14.06 36.93
CA PRO A 225 -9.89 14.76 37.78
C PRO A 225 -9.10 15.91 38.39
N ALA A 226 -9.60 17.13 38.22
CA ALA A 226 -9.04 18.31 38.88
C ALA A 226 -8.76 17.92 40.34
N PRO A 227 -7.55 18.16 40.87
CA PRO A 227 -7.25 17.81 42.25
C PRO A 227 -8.30 18.49 43.12
N ALA A 228 -9.11 17.67 43.81
CA ALA A 228 -10.11 18.14 44.75
C ALA A 228 -9.38 18.87 45.88
N GLY A 229 -9.24 20.19 45.74
CA GLY A 229 -8.51 21.03 46.70
C GLY A 229 -7.63 22.16 46.12
N ALA A 230 -7.69 22.49 44.82
CA ALA A 230 -7.03 23.71 44.35
C ALA A 230 -7.83 24.96 44.82
N PRO A 231 -7.25 25.87 45.62
CA PRO A 231 -7.93 27.11 45.99
C PRO A 231 -8.14 27.97 44.74
N ALA A 232 -9.29 28.64 44.65
CA ALA A 232 -9.62 29.55 43.57
C ALA A 232 -8.54 30.63 43.45
N THR A 233 -7.65 30.50 42.47
CA THR A 233 -6.69 31.54 42.11
C THR A 233 -7.49 32.66 41.45
N THR A 234 -7.68 33.75 42.19
CA THR A 234 -8.18 35.03 41.70
C THR A 234 -7.43 35.39 40.43
N HIS A 235 -8.18 35.54 39.33
CA HIS A 235 -7.64 35.91 38.03
C HIS A 235 -7.19 37.38 38.11
N GLU A 236 -5.95 37.61 38.55
CA GLU A 236 -5.37 38.95 38.55
C GLU A 236 -5.17 39.43 37.10
N SER A 237 -5.86 40.53 36.82
CA SER A 237 -5.99 41.24 35.55
C SER A 237 -4.74 42.06 35.22
N TRP A 238 -3.64 41.42 34.82
CA TRP A 238 -2.39 42.13 34.53
C TRP A 238 -1.74 41.73 33.21
N LEU A 239 -2.30 42.20 32.09
CA LEU A 239 -1.60 42.63 30.86
C LEU A 239 -2.67 43.39 30.03
N LYS A 240 -2.62 44.68 29.66
CA LYS A 240 -1.52 45.59 29.30
C LYS A 240 -0.46 44.98 28.39
#